data_AF-A0A1U9NC15-F1
#
_entry.id   AF-A0A1U9NC15-F1
#
_cell.length_a   1.000
_cell.length_b   1.000
_cell.length_c   1.000
_cell.angle_alpha   90.00
_cell.angle_beta   90.00
_cell.angle_gamma   90.00
#
_symmetry.space_group_name_H-M   'P 1'
#
loop_
_entity.id
_entity.type
_entity.pdbx_description
1 polymer ?
#
loop_
_entity_poly.entity_id
_entity_poly.type
_entity_poly.pdbx_seq_one_letter_code
_entity_poly.pdbx_strand_id
1 'polypeptide(L)'
;MNPTLLALVPALFVLLTGCQESVIKPSPTTVAAPASAMASSNAPVKFPCLNAPAVNYNTPGDTPITSQDGVNCFAWQTFIGLNWQVDPSQPGEPDKNISAASFGEPGIAQTSVWETYANTKSIFRANAQPPLPWGNSRMRHPAVKKWRSSWVFA
;
A
#
# COMPACT_ATOMS: atom_id res chain seq x y z
N MET A 1 86.31 -0.43 -16.48
CA MET A 1 86.61 -0.06 -15.09
C MET A 1 85.37 0.61 -14.53
N ASN A 2 84.76 0.03 -13.50
CA ASN A 2 83.69 0.66 -12.70
C ASN A 2 84.37 1.37 -11.52
N PRO A 3 83.83 2.48 -11.00
CA PRO A 3 83.18 2.36 -9.68
C PRO A 3 81.99 3.31 -9.40
N THR A 4 80.99 2.71 -8.74
CA THR A 4 80.15 3.13 -7.60
C THR A 4 80.14 4.59 -7.06
N LEU A 5 78.93 5.18 -6.92
CA LEU A 5 78.45 5.99 -5.77
C LEU A 5 76.90 6.19 -5.90
N LEU A 6 76.07 5.56 -5.03
CA LEU A 6 75.26 6.17 -3.93
C LEU A 6 74.45 7.44 -4.32
N ALA A 7 73.17 7.66 -4.00
CA ALA A 7 72.05 6.94 -3.37
C ALA A 7 70.79 7.85 -3.42
N LEU A 8 69.59 7.25 -3.27
CA LEU A 8 68.34 7.78 -2.69
C LEU A 8 67.59 8.94 -3.38
N VAL A 9 66.34 8.69 -3.82
CA VAL A 9 65.08 9.31 -3.31
C VAL A 9 63.89 8.43 -3.80
N PRO A 10 62.89 8.09 -2.95
CA PRO A 10 62.03 6.92 -3.13
C PRO A 10 60.79 7.16 -3.99
N ALA A 11 60.36 6.09 -4.64
CA ALA A 11 59.13 5.94 -5.39
C ALA A 11 57.89 6.05 -4.49
N LEU A 12 57.05 7.05 -4.75
CA LEU A 12 55.67 7.11 -4.29
C LEU A 12 54.76 6.97 -5.52
N PHE A 13 54.63 5.74 -6.03
CA PHE A 13 53.61 5.40 -7.02
C PHE A 13 52.45 4.73 -6.29
N VAL A 14 51.39 5.51 -6.13
CA VAL A 14 50.13 5.18 -5.50
C VAL A 14 49.52 3.94 -6.15
N LEU A 15 49.24 2.93 -5.32
CA LEU A 15 48.51 1.71 -5.66
C LEU A 15 47.09 2.08 -6.13
N LEU A 16 46.85 2.06 -7.45
CA LEU A 16 45.51 1.87 -8.01
C LEU A 16 45.15 0.38 -7.92
N THR A 17 44.64 -0.07 -6.77
CA THR A 17 43.85 -1.31 -6.70
C THR A 17 42.50 -1.05 -7.35
N GLY A 18 42.43 -1.23 -8.66
CA GLY A 18 41.16 -1.36 -9.38
C GLY A 18 40.51 -2.69 -9.03
N CYS A 19 39.37 -2.65 -8.33
CA CYS A 19 38.48 -3.81 -8.19
C CYS A 19 37.88 -4.11 -9.57
N GLN A 20 38.31 -5.20 -10.21
CA GLN A 20 37.61 -5.80 -11.35
C GLN A 20 36.33 -6.47 -10.85
N GLU A 21 35.19 -5.82 -11.07
CA GLU A 21 33.87 -6.44 -10.90
C GLU A 21 33.63 -7.43 -12.05
N SER A 22 33.49 -8.72 -11.75
CA SER A 22 33.15 -9.73 -12.75
C SER A 22 31.64 -9.68 -13.03
N VAL A 23 31.27 -9.32 -14.27
CA VAL A 23 29.87 -9.32 -14.74
C VAL A 23 29.39 -10.77 -14.90
N ILE A 24 28.62 -11.26 -13.94
CA ILE A 24 27.91 -12.54 -14.02
C ILE A 24 26.61 -12.32 -14.80
N LYS A 25 26.47 -12.92 -15.99
CA LYS A 25 25.18 -13.03 -16.70
C LYS A 25 24.28 -14.03 -15.96
N PRO A 26 23.06 -13.66 -15.53
CA PRO A 26 22.14 -14.63 -14.94
C PRO A 26 21.52 -15.52 -16.02
N SER A 27 21.71 -16.84 -15.89
CA SER A 27 20.88 -17.84 -16.56
C SER A 27 19.46 -17.85 -15.96
N PRO A 28 18.42 -18.22 -16.73
CA PRO A 28 17.06 -18.27 -16.22
C PRO A 28 16.89 -19.50 -15.32
N THR A 29 17.11 -19.33 -14.02
CA THR A 29 16.61 -20.29 -13.03
C THR A 29 15.10 -20.06 -12.91
N THR A 30 14.31 -21.04 -13.33
CA THR A 30 12.87 -21.11 -13.00
C THR A 30 12.74 -21.19 -11.48
N VAL A 31 12.44 -20.05 -10.85
CA VAL A 31 12.04 -20.02 -9.44
C VAL A 31 10.61 -20.52 -9.38
N ALA A 32 10.42 -21.74 -8.87
CA ALA A 32 9.09 -22.22 -8.51
C ALA A 32 8.47 -21.24 -7.52
N ALA A 33 7.23 -20.80 -7.81
CA ALA A 33 6.48 -19.94 -6.91
C ALA A 33 6.34 -20.61 -5.53
N PRO A 34 6.48 -19.87 -4.41
CA PRO A 34 6.19 -20.43 -3.11
C PRO A 34 4.71 -20.82 -3.08
N ALA A 35 4.42 -22.07 -2.69
CA ALA A 35 3.06 -22.48 -2.40
C ALA A 35 2.58 -21.68 -1.18
N SER A 36 1.57 -20.83 -1.36
CA SER A 36 0.93 -20.09 -0.28
C SER A 36 0.19 -21.07 0.63
N ALA A 37 0.85 -21.54 1.68
CA ALA A 37 0.18 -22.22 2.77
C ALA A 37 -0.73 -21.20 3.47
N MET A 38 -2.05 -21.36 3.35
CA MET A 38 -2.99 -20.64 4.20
C MET A 38 -2.77 -21.10 5.64
N ALA A 39 -2.01 -20.33 6.41
CA ALA A 39 -1.92 -20.49 7.84
C ALA A 39 -3.29 -20.13 8.46
N SER A 40 -4.10 -21.13 8.75
CA SER A 40 -5.30 -20.94 9.58
C SER A 40 -4.85 -20.89 11.04
N SER A 41 -4.56 -19.69 11.54
CA SER A 41 -4.29 -19.50 12.96
C SER A 41 -5.61 -19.34 13.70
N ASN A 42 -6.11 -20.41 14.33
CA ASN A 42 -7.29 -20.38 15.21
C ASN A 42 -7.02 -19.69 16.57
N ALA A 43 -5.88 -19.01 16.75
CA ALA A 43 -5.62 -18.23 17.94
C ALA A 43 -6.50 -16.97 17.91
N PRO A 44 -7.21 -16.62 19.01
CA PRO A 44 -7.98 -15.39 19.05
C PRO A 44 -7.03 -14.20 18.88
N VAL A 45 -7.26 -13.41 17.83
CA VAL A 45 -6.54 -12.15 17.61
C VAL A 45 -6.87 -11.23 18.77
N LYS A 46 -5.85 -10.84 19.55
CA LYS A 46 -6.01 -9.88 20.66
C LYS A 46 -5.56 -8.51 20.20
N PHE A 47 -6.43 -7.53 20.37
CA PHE A 47 -6.11 -6.13 20.16
C PHE A 47 -5.88 -5.47 21.53
N PRO A 48 -4.69 -4.95 21.82
CA PRO A 48 -4.36 -4.35 23.12
C PRO A 48 -4.95 -2.93 23.28
N CYS A 49 -6.25 -2.76 23.03
CA CYS A 49 -6.91 -1.45 23.07
C CYS A 49 -8.31 -1.56 23.67
N LEU A 50 -8.86 -0.41 24.12
CA LEU A 50 -10.20 -0.34 24.74
C LEU A 50 -11.30 -0.87 23.81
N ASN A 51 -11.19 -0.57 22.51
CA ASN A 51 -12.13 -0.98 21.49
C ASN A 51 -11.39 -1.77 20.40
N ALA A 52 -11.49 -3.09 20.44
CA ALA A 52 -10.96 -3.94 19.38
C ALA A 52 -11.68 -3.65 18.05
N PRO A 53 -10.95 -3.58 16.92
CA PRO A 53 -11.57 -3.47 15.60
C PRO A 53 -12.50 -4.65 15.33
N ALA A 54 -13.61 -4.37 14.65
CA ALA A 54 -14.57 -5.37 14.22
C ALA A 54 -14.78 -5.25 12.71
N VAL A 55 -14.99 -6.40 12.04
CA VAL A 55 -15.31 -6.44 10.61
C VAL A 55 -16.76 -5.98 10.43
N ASN A 56 -16.95 -4.69 10.26
CA ASN A 56 -18.24 -4.04 10.01
C ASN A 56 -18.04 -2.75 9.21
N TYR A 57 -19.15 -2.14 8.80
CA TYR A 57 -19.14 -0.95 7.96
C TYR A 57 -18.74 0.35 8.67
N ASN A 58 -18.57 0.37 9.99
CA ASN A 58 -18.36 1.61 10.72
C ASN A 58 -16.95 2.16 10.49
N THR A 59 -16.88 3.34 9.86
CA THR A 59 -15.68 4.16 9.85
C THR A 59 -15.69 5.08 11.07
N PRO A 60 -14.69 5.02 11.96
CA PRO A 60 -14.65 5.86 13.13
C PRO A 60 -14.37 7.31 12.72
N GLY A 61 -14.98 8.26 13.44
CA GLY A 61 -14.61 9.68 13.32
C GLY A 61 -13.26 9.98 13.97
N ASP A 62 -12.86 11.24 13.96
CA ASP A 62 -11.61 11.69 14.57
C ASP A 62 -11.49 11.26 16.04
N THR A 63 -10.29 10.86 16.43
CA THR A 63 -10.02 10.33 17.77
C THR A 63 -8.99 11.19 18.51
N PRO A 64 -9.21 11.53 19.80
CA PRO A 64 -8.21 12.17 20.63
C PRO A 64 -7.17 11.18 21.20
N ILE A 65 -7.28 9.89 20.85
CA ILE A 65 -6.38 8.84 21.34
C ILE A 65 -4.98 9.02 20.74
N THR A 66 -3.96 9.05 21.60
CA THR A 66 -2.55 9.23 21.20
C THR A 66 -1.67 8.02 21.49
N SER A 67 -2.17 7.02 22.22
CA SER A 67 -1.44 5.78 22.49
C SER A 67 -1.25 4.95 21.21
N GLN A 68 -0.09 4.33 21.03
CA GLN A 68 0.19 3.49 19.85
C GLN A 68 -0.85 2.39 19.64
N ASP A 69 -1.20 1.63 20.68
CA ASP A 69 -2.17 0.54 20.56
C ASP A 69 -3.57 1.03 20.18
N GLY A 70 -3.99 2.16 20.77
CA GLY A 70 -5.26 2.79 20.43
C GLY A 70 -5.30 3.33 18.99
N VAL A 71 -4.21 3.96 18.52
CA VAL A 71 -4.10 4.43 17.13
C VAL A 71 -4.03 3.24 16.16
N ASN A 72 -3.38 2.14 16.53
CA ASN A 72 -3.37 0.91 15.73
C ASN A 72 -4.79 0.36 15.54
N CYS A 73 -5.59 0.31 16.60
CA CYS A 73 -6.98 -0.14 16.53
C CYS A 73 -7.85 0.81 15.71
N PHE A 74 -7.69 2.12 15.91
CA PHE A 74 -8.34 3.13 15.08
C PHE A 74 -7.99 2.96 13.60
N ALA A 75 -6.71 2.76 13.27
CA ALA A 75 -6.26 2.57 11.89
C ALA A 75 -6.86 1.31 11.26
N TRP A 76 -6.90 0.20 11.98
CA TRP A 76 -7.54 -1.04 11.50
C TRP A 76 -9.03 -0.87 11.25
N GLN A 77 -9.76 -0.24 12.19
CA GLN A 77 -11.18 0.01 12.01
C GLN A 77 -11.45 0.94 10.82
N THR A 78 -10.65 2.00 10.66
CA THR A 78 -10.71 2.91 9.51
C THR A 78 -10.43 2.18 8.19
N PHE A 79 -9.42 1.31 8.15
CA PHE A 79 -9.11 0.51 6.96
C PHE A 79 -10.29 -0.38 6.56
N ILE A 80 -10.92 -1.06 7.51
CA ILE A 80 -12.09 -1.92 7.27
C ILE A 80 -13.24 -1.09 6.72
N GLY A 81 -13.63 0.00 7.41
CA GLY A 81 -14.76 0.84 7.01
C GLY A 81 -14.58 1.49 5.64
N LEU A 82 -13.38 2.00 5.34
CA LEU A 82 -13.08 2.63 4.05
C LEU A 82 -13.03 1.63 2.89
N ASN A 83 -12.65 0.38 3.15
CA ASN A 83 -12.65 -0.69 2.14
C ASN A 83 -13.97 -1.46 2.09
N TRP A 84 -14.96 -1.10 2.90
CA TRP A 84 -16.30 -1.67 2.83
C TRP A 84 -16.95 -1.39 1.47
N GLN A 85 -17.87 -2.25 1.04
CA GLN A 85 -18.64 -2.02 -0.18
C GLN A 85 -19.47 -0.74 -0.04
N VAL A 86 -19.44 0.11 -1.07
CA VAL A 86 -20.21 1.36 -1.09
C VAL A 86 -21.69 1.11 -1.36
N ASP A 87 -22.57 1.93 -0.77
CA ASP A 87 -23.97 2.04 -1.21
C ASP A 87 -23.99 2.65 -2.63
N PRO A 88 -24.52 1.94 -3.65
CA PRO A 88 -24.56 2.43 -5.02
C PRO A 88 -25.34 3.76 -5.20
N SER A 89 -26.22 4.09 -4.26
CA SER A 89 -27.03 5.31 -4.25
C SER A 89 -26.39 6.46 -3.46
N GLN A 90 -25.42 6.16 -2.60
CA GLN A 90 -24.79 7.13 -1.69
C GLN A 90 -23.26 7.00 -1.74
N PRO A 91 -22.60 7.67 -2.71
CA PRO A 91 -21.13 7.74 -2.74
C PRO A 91 -20.57 8.19 -1.39
N GLY A 92 -19.48 7.57 -0.95
CA GLY A 92 -18.85 7.83 0.34
C GLY A 92 -19.52 7.14 1.53
N GLU A 93 -20.68 6.51 1.36
CA GLU A 93 -21.36 5.78 2.42
C GLU A 93 -21.26 4.27 2.19
N PRO A 94 -21.05 3.47 3.24
CA PRO A 94 -21.03 2.02 3.11
C PRO A 94 -22.44 1.44 2.93
N ASP A 95 -22.55 0.35 2.18
CA ASP A 95 -23.77 -0.46 2.12
C ASP A 95 -23.94 -1.25 3.43
N LYS A 96 -24.95 -0.86 4.22
CA LYS A 96 -25.25 -1.41 5.54
C LYS A 96 -25.91 -2.79 5.49
N ASN A 97 -26.29 -3.26 4.30
CA ASN A 97 -26.91 -4.58 4.11
C ASN A 97 -25.88 -5.68 3.83
N ILE A 98 -24.61 -5.31 3.61
CA ILE A 98 -23.54 -6.25 3.34
C ILE A 98 -23.09 -6.92 4.63
N SER A 99 -22.91 -8.23 4.58
CA SER A 99 -22.47 -9.01 5.72
C SER A 99 -20.96 -8.87 5.97
N ALA A 100 -20.53 -9.05 7.21
CA ALA A 100 -19.11 -9.15 7.53
C ALA A 100 -18.40 -10.31 6.84
N ALA A 101 -19.11 -11.40 6.54
CA ALA A 101 -18.54 -12.58 5.91
C ALA A 101 -18.12 -12.35 4.45
N SER A 102 -18.74 -11.38 3.76
CA SER A 102 -18.40 -11.02 2.38
C SER A 102 -17.25 -10.00 2.29
N PHE A 103 -16.79 -9.46 3.42
CA PHE A 103 -15.67 -8.51 3.41
C PHE A 103 -14.37 -9.22 2.95
N GLY A 104 -13.75 -8.72 1.89
CA GLY A 104 -12.52 -9.29 1.34
C GLY A 104 -12.70 -10.58 0.55
N GLU A 105 -13.93 -10.96 0.18
CA GLU A 105 -14.18 -12.14 -0.66
C GLU A 105 -13.43 -12.03 -2.00
N PRO A 106 -12.56 -13.00 -2.34
CA PRO A 106 -11.75 -12.93 -3.54
C PRO A 106 -12.61 -13.03 -4.81
N GLY A 107 -12.21 -12.32 -5.86
CA GLY A 107 -12.87 -12.38 -7.17
C GLY A 107 -14.14 -11.52 -7.28
N ILE A 108 -14.63 -10.92 -6.19
CA ILE A 108 -15.75 -9.99 -6.26
C ILE A 108 -15.22 -8.58 -6.55
N ALA A 109 -15.43 -8.09 -7.78
CA ALA A 109 -15.04 -6.75 -8.18
C ALA A 109 -16.05 -5.71 -7.64
N GLN A 110 -15.90 -5.32 -6.38
CA GLN A 110 -16.77 -4.32 -5.74
C GLN A 110 -16.04 -2.98 -5.55
N THR A 111 -16.78 -1.89 -5.73
CA THR A 111 -16.31 -0.54 -5.43
C THR A 111 -16.38 -0.31 -3.93
N SER A 112 -15.26 0.09 -3.34
CA SER A 112 -15.20 0.42 -1.92
C SER A 112 -15.60 1.86 -1.64
N VAL A 113 -15.93 2.16 -0.38
CA VAL A 113 -16.28 3.52 0.07
C VAL A 113 -15.25 4.56 -0.40
N TRP A 114 -13.96 4.34 -0.14
CA TRP A 114 -12.91 5.31 -0.47
C TRP A 114 -12.80 5.63 -1.97
N GLU A 115 -13.14 4.67 -2.85
CA GLU A 115 -13.07 4.86 -4.31
C GLU A 115 -14.15 5.81 -4.84
N THR A 116 -15.15 6.11 -4.03
CA THR A 116 -16.27 6.98 -4.41
C THR A 116 -16.14 8.40 -3.86
N TYR A 117 -15.02 8.72 -3.21
CA TYR A 117 -14.75 10.09 -2.77
C TYR A 117 -14.60 11.05 -3.95
N ALA A 118 -14.98 12.31 -3.73
CA ALA A 118 -15.03 13.32 -4.78
C ALA A 118 -13.69 13.46 -5.52
N ASN A 119 -13.77 13.50 -6.84
CA ASN A 119 -12.61 13.68 -7.70
C ASN A 119 -12.04 15.10 -7.57
N THR A 120 -10.73 15.25 -7.70
CA THR A 120 -10.05 16.56 -7.74
C THR A 120 -10.72 17.54 -8.72
N LYS A 121 -11.21 17.10 -9.88
CA LYS A 121 -11.89 17.96 -10.86
C LYS A 121 -13.28 18.44 -10.44
N SER A 122 -13.96 17.73 -9.54
CA SER A 122 -15.24 18.18 -8.97
C SER A 122 -15.04 19.15 -7.82
N ILE A 123 -13.89 19.09 -7.14
CA ILE A 123 -13.53 19.96 -6.02
C ILE A 123 -12.84 21.25 -6.54
N PHE A 124 -11.77 21.10 -7.32
CA PHE A 124 -10.95 22.18 -7.84
C PHE A 124 -11.32 22.48 -9.28
N ARG A 125 -12.35 23.32 -9.45
CA ARG A 125 -12.87 23.69 -10.76
C ARG A 125 -12.13 24.92 -11.32
N ALA A 126 -12.20 25.08 -12.65
CA ALA A 126 -11.63 26.23 -13.32
C ALA A 126 -12.17 27.54 -12.74
N ASN A 127 -11.31 28.55 -12.67
CA ASN A 127 -11.65 29.89 -12.17
C ASN A 127 -12.19 29.90 -10.74
N ALA A 128 -11.73 28.98 -9.88
CA ALA A 128 -12.14 28.86 -8.48
C ALA A 128 -13.67 28.75 -8.30
N GLN A 129 -14.36 28.16 -9.29
CA GLN A 129 -15.80 27.91 -9.19
C GLN A 129 -16.09 26.99 -7.99
N PRO A 130 -17.26 27.15 -7.32
CA PRO A 130 -17.63 26.30 -6.20
C PRO A 130 -17.61 24.80 -6.56
N PRO A 131 -17.21 23.93 -5.62
CA PRO A 131 -17.27 22.48 -5.80
C PRO A 131 -18.66 22.03 -6.25
N LEU A 132 -18.71 20.96 -7.04
CA LEU A 132 -20.00 20.30 -7.31
C LEU A 132 -20.56 19.68 -6.03
N PRO A 133 -21.89 19.56 -5.89
CA PRO A 133 -22.47 18.83 -4.77
C PRO A 133 -21.93 17.40 -4.74
N TRP A 134 -21.77 16.86 -3.53
CA TRP A 134 -21.33 15.49 -3.32
C TRP A 134 -22.21 14.49 -4.09
N GLY A 135 -21.61 13.40 -4.58
CA GLY A 135 -22.32 12.37 -5.35
C GLY A 135 -22.64 12.72 -6.81
N ASN A 136 -22.46 13.97 -7.26
CA ASN A 136 -22.70 14.36 -8.67
C ASN A 136 -21.50 14.08 -9.61
N SER A 137 -20.39 13.60 -9.08
CA SER A 137 -19.26 13.13 -9.88
C SER A 137 -19.59 11.77 -10.49
N ARG A 138 -20.20 11.76 -11.69
CA ARG A 138 -20.31 10.56 -12.54
C ARG A 138 -18.94 10.12 -13.02
N MET A 139 -18.11 9.56 -12.15
CA MET A 139 -16.87 8.92 -12.51
C MET A 139 -16.64 7.70 -11.63
N ARG A 140 -17.34 6.61 -11.98
CA ARG A 140 -16.74 5.28 -11.93
C ARG A 140 -15.54 5.33 -12.88
N HIS A 141 -14.36 5.67 -12.34
CA HIS A 141 -13.13 5.82 -13.11
C HIS A 141 -12.94 4.58 -14.01
N PRO A 142 -12.80 4.71 -15.34
CA PRO A 142 -12.37 3.60 -16.19
C PRO A 142 -11.02 3.04 -15.73
N ALA A 143 -10.21 3.87 -15.07
CA ALA A 143 -8.94 3.50 -14.46
C ALA A 143 -9.08 2.50 -13.30
N VAL A 144 -10.18 2.48 -12.55
CA VAL A 144 -10.37 1.51 -11.45
C VAL A 144 -10.45 0.08 -12.00
N LYS A 145 -11.02 -0.11 -13.21
CA LYS A 145 -10.95 -1.41 -13.89
C LYS A 145 -9.51 -1.78 -14.28
N LYS A 146 -8.73 -0.82 -14.78
CA LYS A 146 -7.35 -1.05 -15.26
C LYS A 146 -6.37 -1.30 -14.11
N TRP A 147 -6.51 -0.60 -12.99
CA TRP A 147 -5.67 -0.80 -11.81
C TRP A 147 -5.95 -2.14 -11.13
N ARG A 148 -7.20 -2.58 -11.01
CA ARG A 148 -7.57 -3.85 -10.35
C ARG A 148 -7.10 -5.10 -11.09
N SER A 149 -6.78 -5.00 -12.38
CA SER A 149 -6.18 -6.09 -13.16
C SER A 149 -4.67 -6.30 -12.89
N SER A 150 -4.00 -5.35 -12.22
CA SER A 150 -2.57 -5.42 -11.92
C SER A 150 -2.24 -5.76 -10.45
N TRP A 151 -3.23 -5.75 -9.56
CA TRP A 151 -3.04 -6.09 -8.14
C TRP A 151 -3.62 -7.47 -7.85
N VAL A 152 -2.90 -8.51 -8.25
CA VAL A 152 -3.02 -9.83 -7.61
C VAL A 152 -2.07 -9.78 -6.42
N PHE A 153 -2.60 -9.76 -5.20
CA PHE A 153 -1.78 -10.06 -4.02
C PHE A 153 -1.29 -11.50 -4.18
N ALA A 154 0.02 -11.65 -4.39
CA ALA A 154 0.72 -12.92 -4.30
C ALA A 154 0.67 -13.46 -2.86
#